data_AF-A0A8H4XU99-F1
#
_entry.id   AF-A0A8H4XU99-F1
#
_cell.length_a   1.000
_cell.length_b   1.000
_cell.length_c   1.000
_cell.angle_alpha   90.00
_cell.angle_beta   90.00
_cell.angle_gamma   90.00
#
_symmetry.space_group_name_H-M   'P 1'
#
loop_
_entity.id
_entity.type
_entity.pdbx_description
1 polymer ?
#
loop_
_entity_poly.entity_id
_entity_poly.type
_entity_poly.pdbx_seq_one_letter_code
_entity_poly.pdbx_strand_id
1 'polypeptide(L)'
;VTSFAIGVLGQSVFYCGFVDGILTVLFFNLLGVLTVCFFSIFGAEFGLRQMVVSRFWFGWWGVKLIAAFNVLACIGWSAANSIVGAQLIVAVNPNVPGAVGIIIIAICTMLITFFGYKVVHAYEFWSWIPTFIIFLIVLGVFAHSGDFYNVPWEVGKAEMGSVLSFGATVYGFATGWTSYAADYTVYQPSNRSRFWIFFSTAIGLLFPLLFVEMLGVAVMTATSINGGDNKYAAGYAASGTGGLLGAVLFDPLGGFGKFCVVILALSI
;
A
#
# COMPACT_ATOMS: atom_id res chain seq x y z
N VAL A 1 -2.00 4.44 2.00
CA VAL A 1 -1.69 5.23 0.78
C VAL A 1 -0.73 4.50 -0.15
N THR A 2 0.33 3.86 0.35
CA THR A 2 1.30 3.16 -0.49
C THR A 2 0.71 2.02 -1.32
N SER A 3 -0.29 1.29 -0.81
CA SER A 3 -1.05 0.33 -1.62
C SER A 3 -1.73 1.01 -2.82
N PHE A 4 -2.27 2.21 -2.66
CA PHE A 4 -2.85 2.97 -3.77
C PHE A 4 -1.78 3.32 -4.81
N ALA A 5 -0.59 3.74 -4.35
CA ALA A 5 0.54 4.01 -5.23
C ALA A 5 0.96 2.77 -6.03
N ILE A 6 0.89 1.57 -5.45
CA ILE A 6 1.17 0.32 -6.17
C ILE A 6 0.14 0.08 -7.26
N GLY A 7 -1.16 0.25 -6.98
CA GLY A 7 -2.20 0.17 -8.01
C GLY A 7 -1.96 1.14 -9.17
N VAL A 8 -1.50 2.36 -8.87
CA VAL A 8 -1.15 3.38 -9.87
C VAL A 8 0.02 2.94 -10.78
N LEU A 9 0.94 2.10 -10.30
CA LEU A 9 2.06 1.58 -11.11
C LEU A 9 1.60 0.69 -12.27
N GLY A 10 0.43 0.04 -12.14
CA GLY A 10 -0.11 -0.88 -13.15
C GLY A 10 -0.14 -0.24 -14.54
N GLN A 11 -0.81 0.91 -14.66
CA GLN A 11 -0.87 1.61 -15.93
C GLN A 11 0.28 2.60 -16.16
N SER A 12 0.80 3.26 -15.12
CA SER A 12 1.86 4.29 -15.30
C SER A 12 3.21 3.74 -15.74
N VAL A 13 3.58 2.54 -15.29
CA VAL A 13 4.91 1.94 -15.55
C VAL A 13 4.79 0.67 -16.38
N PHE A 14 3.78 -0.16 -16.11
CA PHE A 14 3.62 -1.44 -16.78
C PHE A 14 2.64 -1.38 -17.97
N TYR A 15 1.99 -0.24 -18.20
CA TYR A 15 1.04 -0.03 -19.31
C TYR A 15 -0.09 -1.05 -19.35
N CYS A 16 -0.42 -1.66 -18.19
CA CYS A 16 -1.57 -2.54 -18.05
C CYS A 16 -2.87 -1.77 -18.27
N GLY A 17 -3.84 -2.42 -18.89
CA GLY A 17 -5.21 -1.93 -18.98
C GLY A 17 -5.93 -2.05 -17.64
N PHE A 18 -7.22 -1.69 -17.63
CA PHE A 18 -8.01 -1.70 -16.40
C PHE A 18 -8.26 -3.12 -15.88
N VAL A 19 -8.71 -4.01 -16.76
CA VAL A 19 -9.23 -5.32 -16.33
C VAL A 19 -8.10 -6.29 -16.03
N ASP A 20 -7.07 -6.34 -16.87
CA ASP A 20 -5.83 -7.07 -16.62
C ASP A 20 -5.11 -6.53 -15.37
N GLY A 21 -5.08 -5.21 -15.15
CA GLY A 21 -4.58 -4.61 -13.92
C GLY A 21 -5.33 -5.09 -12.67
N ILE A 22 -6.67 -5.05 -12.67
CA ILE A 22 -7.50 -5.51 -11.54
C ILE A 22 -7.34 -7.02 -11.30
N LEU A 23 -7.33 -7.83 -12.36
CA LEU A 23 -7.14 -9.28 -12.23
C LEU A 23 -5.76 -9.61 -11.68
N THR A 24 -4.73 -8.88 -12.12
CA THR A 24 -3.37 -9.01 -11.58
C THR A 24 -3.33 -8.68 -10.09
N VAL A 25 -3.93 -7.55 -9.70
CA VAL A 25 -4.07 -7.16 -8.28
C VAL A 25 -4.78 -8.28 -7.50
N LEU A 26 -5.88 -8.83 -8.01
CA LEU A 26 -6.66 -9.86 -7.34
C LEU A 26 -5.84 -11.15 -7.10
N PHE A 27 -5.26 -11.72 -8.16
CA PHE A 27 -4.61 -13.03 -8.07
C PHE A 27 -3.27 -12.96 -7.34
N PHE A 28 -2.46 -11.93 -7.58
CA PHE A 28 -1.15 -11.82 -6.94
C PHE A 28 -1.25 -11.42 -5.47
N ASN A 29 -2.23 -10.59 -5.07
CA ASN A 29 -2.50 -10.37 -3.64
C ASN A 29 -3.01 -11.62 -2.95
N LEU A 30 -3.89 -12.41 -3.60
CA LEU A 30 -4.36 -13.66 -3.02
C LEU A 30 -3.17 -14.58 -2.73
N LEU A 31 -2.27 -14.77 -3.69
CA LEU A 31 -1.05 -15.56 -3.51
C LEU A 31 -0.13 -14.99 -2.41
N GLY A 32 0.07 -13.67 -2.39
CA GLY A 32 0.92 -13.01 -1.39
C GLY A 32 0.38 -13.16 0.02
N VAL A 33 -0.91 -12.87 0.24
CA VAL A 33 -1.56 -12.92 1.55
C VAL A 33 -1.64 -14.34 2.10
N LEU A 34 -1.78 -15.36 1.24
CA LEU A 34 -1.74 -16.77 1.69
C LEU A 34 -0.46 -17.08 2.48
N THR A 35 0.69 -16.53 2.04
CA THR A 35 1.95 -16.69 2.78
C THR A 35 1.89 -16.03 4.16
N VAL A 36 1.37 -14.80 4.24
CA VAL A 36 1.23 -14.06 5.50
C VAL A 36 0.31 -14.81 6.47
N CYS A 37 -0.82 -15.31 6.00
CA CYS A 37 -1.80 -16.03 6.81
C CYS A 37 -1.23 -17.34 7.35
N PHE A 38 -0.45 -18.06 6.55
CA PHE A 38 0.20 -19.30 6.99
C PHE A 38 1.21 -19.04 8.11
N PHE A 39 2.10 -18.06 7.94
CA PHE A 39 3.10 -17.73 8.96
C PHE A 39 2.50 -17.08 10.22
N SER A 40 1.35 -16.43 10.11
CA SER A 40 0.61 -15.88 11.26
C SER A 40 0.17 -16.97 12.24
N ILE A 41 -0.07 -18.21 11.77
CA ILE A 41 -0.40 -19.35 12.64
C ILE A 41 0.78 -19.70 13.56
N PHE A 42 2.00 -19.60 13.05
CA PHE A 42 3.20 -19.98 13.80
C PHE A 42 3.47 -19.07 15.00
N GLY A 43 3.13 -17.78 14.93
CA GLY A 43 3.30 -16.89 16.08
C GLY A 43 2.44 -17.27 17.28
N ALA A 44 1.19 -17.69 17.06
CA ALA A 44 0.29 -18.12 18.14
C ALA A 44 0.65 -19.49 18.73
N GLU A 45 1.15 -20.42 17.90
CA GLU A 45 1.51 -21.78 18.32
C GLU A 45 2.86 -21.83 19.04
N PHE A 46 3.88 -21.14 18.50
CA PHE A 46 5.23 -21.18 19.05
C PHE A 46 5.51 -20.05 20.05
N GLY A 47 4.74 -18.95 20.04
CA GLY A 47 5.00 -17.77 20.85
C GLY A 47 6.31 -17.07 20.49
N LEU A 48 6.83 -17.31 19.29
CA LEU A 48 8.11 -16.79 18.80
C LEU A 48 7.89 -15.78 17.68
N ARG A 49 8.67 -14.72 17.70
CA ARG A 49 8.74 -13.70 16.64
C ARG A 49 9.24 -14.30 15.33
N GLN A 50 8.83 -13.74 14.20
CA GLN A 50 9.04 -14.33 12.87
C GLN A 50 10.52 -14.58 12.58
N MET A 51 11.39 -13.62 12.87
CA MET A 51 12.84 -13.76 12.68
C MET A 51 13.46 -14.85 13.57
N VAL A 52 12.88 -15.10 14.76
CA VAL A 52 13.31 -16.18 15.64
C VAL A 52 12.83 -17.53 15.11
N VAL A 53 11.63 -17.59 14.53
CA VAL A 53 11.11 -18.79 13.86
C VAL A 53 12.00 -19.17 12.66
N SER A 54 12.51 -18.19 11.91
CA SER A 54 13.44 -18.45 10.81
C SER A 54 14.75 -19.16 11.23
N ARG A 55 15.13 -19.08 12.51
CA ARG A 55 16.31 -19.79 13.04
C ARG A 55 16.20 -21.30 12.93
N PHE A 56 14.99 -21.88 12.99
CA PHE A 56 14.80 -23.32 12.88
C PHE A 56 15.13 -23.86 11.48
N TRP A 57 15.06 -23.00 10.46
CA TRP A 57 15.32 -23.37 9.06
C TRP A 57 16.77 -23.08 8.66
N PHE A 58 17.28 -21.89 9.01
CA PHE A 58 18.60 -21.41 8.56
C PHE A 58 19.71 -21.60 9.60
N GLY A 59 19.40 -22.10 10.80
CA GLY A 59 20.32 -22.20 11.91
C GLY A 59 20.75 -20.83 12.48
N TRP A 60 21.75 -20.84 13.37
CA TRP A 60 22.19 -19.63 14.09
C TRP A 60 22.94 -18.62 13.21
N TRP A 61 23.73 -19.09 12.24
CA TRP A 61 24.52 -18.22 11.38
C TRP A 61 23.76 -17.76 10.15
N GLY A 62 22.99 -18.65 9.51
CA GLY A 62 22.21 -18.32 8.32
C GLY A 62 21.11 -17.29 8.59
N VAL A 63 20.45 -17.36 9.76
CA VAL A 63 19.38 -16.41 10.11
C VAL A 63 19.88 -14.97 10.20
N LYS A 64 21.15 -14.73 10.52
CA LYS A 64 21.74 -13.38 10.56
C LYS A 64 21.80 -12.74 9.17
N LEU A 65 22.10 -13.53 8.13
CA LEU A 65 22.09 -13.06 6.75
C LEU A 65 20.66 -12.72 6.30
N ILE A 66 19.70 -13.60 6.61
CA ILE A 66 18.28 -13.36 6.31
C ILE A 66 17.76 -12.12 7.07
N ALA A 67 18.20 -11.92 8.31
CA ALA A 67 17.89 -10.72 9.08
C ALA A 67 18.45 -9.45 8.44
N ALA A 68 19.69 -9.49 7.92
CA ALA A 68 20.25 -8.35 7.21
C ALA A 68 19.43 -8.01 5.94
N PHE A 69 19.02 -9.01 5.16
CA PHE A 69 18.14 -8.79 4.00
C PHE A 69 16.76 -8.25 4.40
N ASN A 70 16.19 -8.73 5.51
CA ASN A 70 14.95 -8.20 6.03
C ASN A 70 15.08 -6.72 6.42
N VAL A 71 16.16 -6.34 7.11
CA VAL A 71 16.43 -4.93 7.47
C VAL A 71 16.54 -4.04 6.22
N LEU A 72 17.24 -4.51 5.18
CA LEU A 72 17.32 -3.77 3.91
C LEU A 72 15.94 -3.62 3.26
N ALA A 73 15.10 -4.66 3.31
CA ALA A 73 13.72 -4.59 2.84
C ALA A 73 12.88 -3.59 3.67
N CYS A 74 13.03 -3.55 5.00
CA CYS A 74 12.38 -2.54 5.86
C CYS A 74 12.76 -1.12 5.45
N ILE A 75 14.06 -0.88 5.20
CA ILE A 75 14.57 0.44 4.81
C ILE A 75 13.97 0.86 3.47
N GLY A 76 13.96 -0.03 2.48
CA GLY A 76 13.34 0.23 1.17
C GLY A 76 11.84 0.55 1.30
N TRP A 77 11.12 -0.23 2.12
CA TRP A 77 9.70 0.01 2.38
C TRP A 77 9.46 1.35 3.09
N SER A 78 10.25 1.68 4.10
CA SER A 78 10.16 2.96 4.83
C SER A 78 10.45 4.15 3.92
N ALA A 79 11.43 4.04 3.02
CA ALA A 79 11.73 5.06 2.03
C ALA A 79 10.56 5.27 1.05
N ALA A 80 9.96 4.18 0.52
CA ALA A 80 8.81 4.26 -0.38
C ALA A 80 7.61 4.96 0.28
N ASN A 81 7.30 4.62 1.53
CA ASN A 81 6.26 5.28 2.33
C ASN A 81 6.53 6.78 2.47
N SER A 82 7.75 7.15 2.86
CA SER A 82 8.12 8.56 3.07
C SER A 82 8.03 9.39 1.78
N ILE A 83 8.39 8.80 0.63
CA ILE A 83 8.27 9.46 -0.68
C ILE A 83 6.80 9.72 -1.03
N VAL A 84 5.94 8.71 -0.87
CA VAL A 84 4.49 8.85 -1.16
C VAL A 84 3.83 9.84 -0.20
N GLY A 85 4.25 9.89 1.06
CA GLY A 85 3.77 10.89 2.02
C GLY A 85 4.20 12.30 1.67
N ALA A 86 5.45 12.47 1.25
CA ALA A 86 5.94 13.76 0.76
C ALA A 86 5.17 14.24 -0.48
N GLN A 87 4.87 13.33 -1.41
CA GLN A 87 4.06 13.63 -2.60
C GLN A 87 2.67 14.21 -2.24
N LEU A 88 2.03 13.70 -1.18
CA LEU A 88 0.76 14.23 -0.68
C LEU A 88 0.91 15.64 -0.09
N ILE A 89 1.97 15.90 0.67
CA ILE A 89 2.25 17.22 1.25
C ILE A 89 2.51 18.26 0.15
N VAL A 90 3.34 17.90 -0.84
CA VAL A 90 3.65 18.77 -1.98
C VAL A 90 2.40 19.08 -2.81
N ALA A 91 1.52 18.09 -2.98
CA ALA A 91 0.25 18.30 -3.67
C ALA A 91 -0.64 19.33 -2.97
N VAL A 92 -0.66 19.36 -1.63
CA VAL A 92 -1.43 20.35 -0.86
C VAL A 92 -0.76 21.73 -0.86
N ASN A 93 0.57 21.77 -0.72
CA ASN A 93 1.35 23.00 -0.71
C ASN A 93 2.55 22.91 -1.66
N PRO A 94 2.41 23.41 -2.91
CA PRO A 94 3.47 23.37 -3.91
C PRO A 94 4.74 24.14 -3.55
N ASN A 95 4.69 25.01 -2.52
CA ASN A 95 5.86 25.77 -2.08
C ASN A 95 6.86 24.93 -1.26
N VAL A 96 6.47 23.74 -0.81
CA VAL A 96 7.35 22.84 -0.06
C VAL A 96 8.14 21.98 -1.04
N PRO A 97 9.49 22.03 -1.06
CA PRO A 97 10.27 21.12 -1.89
C PRO A 97 10.05 19.66 -1.47
N GLY A 98 9.96 18.74 -2.44
CA GLY A 98 9.73 17.31 -2.15
C GLY A 98 10.74 16.70 -1.17
N ALA A 99 12.02 17.10 -1.26
CA ALA A 99 13.06 16.67 -0.33
C ALA A 99 12.76 17.08 1.14
N VAL A 100 12.22 18.29 1.33
CA VAL A 100 11.82 18.77 2.67
C VAL A 100 10.60 17.99 3.16
N GLY A 101 9.63 17.70 2.27
CA GLY A 101 8.49 16.84 2.60
C GLY A 101 8.88 15.46 3.10
N ILE A 102 9.88 14.83 2.46
CA ILE A 102 10.40 13.51 2.88
C ILE A 102 11.01 13.59 4.28
N ILE A 103 11.84 14.62 4.54
CA ILE A 103 12.47 14.82 5.85
C ILE A 103 11.41 15.05 6.94
N ILE A 104 10.37 15.83 6.65
CA ILE A 104 9.28 16.06 7.60
C ILE A 104 8.59 14.75 7.98
N ILE A 105 8.18 13.93 6.98
CA ILE A 105 7.53 12.64 7.24
C ILE A 105 8.48 11.70 8.01
N ALA A 106 9.75 11.62 7.62
CA ALA A 106 10.74 10.78 8.28
C ALA A 106 10.96 11.17 9.75
N ILE A 107 11.02 12.46 10.06
CA ILE A 107 11.17 12.94 11.45
C ILE A 107 9.88 12.68 12.24
N CYS A 108 8.70 12.95 11.68
CA CYS A 108 7.43 12.70 12.35
C CYS A 108 7.24 11.22 12.70
N THR A 109 7.49 10.33 11.74
CA THR A 109 7.41 8.86 11.94
C THR A 109 8.44 8.40 12.97
N MET A 110 9.68 8.90 12.91
CA MET A 110 10.72 8.61 13.90
C MET A 110 10.31 9.05 15.32
N LEU A 111 9.74 10.25 15.48
CA LEU A 111 9.28 10.73 16.78
C LEU A 111 8.19 9.83 17.39
N ILE A 112 7.24 9.35 16.58
CA ILE A 112 6.17 8.47 17.06
C ILE A 112 6.74 7.13 17.52
N THR A 113 7.72 6.59 16.80
CA THR A 113 8.32 5.29 17.14
C THR A 113 9.05 5.28 18.49
N PHE A 114 9.53 6.43 18.99
CA PHE A 114 10.13 6.53 20.32
C PHE A 114 9.14 6.29 21.47
N PHE A 115 7.83 6.49 21.26
CA PHE A 115 6.81 6.24 22.29
C PHE A 115 6.49 4.75 22.51
N GLY A 116 7.04 3.86 21.69
CA GLY A 116 6.97 2.41 21.86
C GLY A 116 5.66 1.75 21.40
N TYR A 117 5.62 0.41 21.47
CA TYR A 117 4.56 -0.42 20.85
C TYR A 117 3.13 -0.08 21.31
N LYS A 118 2.92 0.25 22.59
CA LYS A 118 1.56 0.51 23.10
C LYS A 118 0.91 1.73 22.45
N VAL A 119 1.70 2.79 22.23
CA VAL A 119 1.21 4.03 21.60
C VAL A 119 0.97 3.80 20.12
N VAL A 120 1.90 3.14 19.43
CA VAL A 120 1.75 2.78 18.01
C VAL A 120 0.53 1.89 17.81
N HIS A 121 0.34 0.86 18.64
CA HIS A 121 -0.80 -0.04 18.51
C HIS A 121 -2.14 0.67 18.75
N ALA A 122 -2.19 1.58 19.73
CA ALA A 122 -3.38 2.39 19.96
C ALA A 122 -3.66 3.34 18.77
N TYR A 123 -2.62 3.95 18.19
CA TYR A 123 -2.75 4.79 17.00
C TYR A 123 -3.28 3.99 15.81
N GLU A 124 -2.65 2.86 15.48
CA GLU A 124 -3.04 1.97 14.37
C GLU A 124 -4.47 1.45 14.51
N PHE A 125 -4.94 1.22 15.75
CA PHE A 125 -6.30 0.77 16.00
C PHE A 125 -7.37 1.79 15.60
N TRP A 126 -7.04 3.09 15.62
CA TRP A 126 -7.97 4.17 15.27
C TRP A 126 -7.69 4.83 13.92
N SER A 127 -6.43 4.83 13.44
CA SER A 127 -5.98 5.54 12.23
C SER A 127 -6.57 4.96 10.94
N TRP A 128 -6.96 3.68 10.93
CA TRP A 128 -7.55 3.05 9.76
C TRP A 128 -8.95 3.61 9.42
N ILE A 129 -9.72 4.05 10.42
CA ILE A 129 -11.10 4.54 10.24
C ILE A 129 -11.14 5.82 9.38
N PRO A 130 -10.45 6.92 9.73
CA PRO A 130 -10.47 8.13 8.92
C PRO A 130 -9.88 7.88 7.53
N THR A 131 -8.82 7.06 7.45
CA THR A 131 -8.19 6.69 6.17
C THR A 131 -9.17 5.95 5.25
N PHE A 132 -9.92 4.99 5.80
CA PHE A 132 -10.94 4.25 5.06
C PHE A 132 -12.08 5.15 4.58
N ILE A 133 -12.57 6.04 5.44
CA ILE A 133 -13.61 7.03 5.08
C ILE A 133 -13.12 7.91 3.92
N ILE A 134 -11.86 8.37 3.96
CA ILE A 134 -11.30 9.19 2.88
C ILE A 134 -11.22 8.41 1.57
N PHE A 135 -10.81 7.14 1.58
CA PHE A 135 -10.81 6.34 0.35
C PHE A 135 -12.23 6.06 -0.18
N LEU A 136 -13.24 5.95 0.69
CA LEU A 136 -14.65 5.91 0.26
C LEU A 136 -15.08 7.22 -0.39
N ILE A 137 -14.64 8.37 0.14
CA ILE A 137 -14.88 9.68 -0.47
C ILE A 137 -14.20 9.76 -1.83
N VAL A 138 -12.94 9.32 -1.96
CA VAL A 138 -12.22 9.25 -3.23
C VAL A 138 -13.00 8.41 -4.24
N LEU A 139 -13.47 7.22 -3.84
CA LEU A 139 -14.28 6.36 -4.70
C LEU A 139 -15.60 7.02 -5.12
N GLY A 140 -16.32 7.65 -4.17
CA GLY A 140 -17.59 8.30 -4.46
C GLY A 140 -17.45 9.51 -5.39
N VAL A 141 -16.43 10.35 -5.17
CA VAL A 141 -16.14 11.51 -6.01
C VAL A 141 -15.70 11.08 -7.41
N PHE A 142 -14.83 10.07 -7.51
CA PHE A 142 -14.36 9.55 -8.78
C PHE A 142 -15.48 8.87 -9.57
N ALA A 143 -16.34 8.09 -8.91
CA ALA A 143 -17.51 7.48 -9.56
C ALA A 143 -18.50 8.55 -10.06
N HIS A 144 -18.70 9.64 -9.31
CA HIS A 144 -19.60 10.73 -9.71
C HIS A 144 -19.01 11.59 -10.84
N SER A 145 -17.69 11.70 -10.96
CA SER A 145 -17.08 12.54 -12.01
C SER A 145 -17.31 11.99 -13.42
N GLY A 146 -17.56 10.68 -13.55
CA GLY A 146 -17.72 10.02 -14.85
C GLY A 146 -16.42 9.91 -15.64
N ASP A 147 -15.28 10.25 -15.03
CA ASP A 147 -13.94 10.18 -15.63
C ASP A 147 -13.36 8.76 -15.57
N PHE A 148 -14.21 7.74 -15.46
CA PHE A 148 -13.76 6.37 -15.56
C PHE A 148 -13.58 6.02 -17.03
N TYR A 149 -12.35 5.64 -17.39
CA TYR A 149 -12.04 5.13 -18.71
C TYR A 149 -11.53 3.70 -18.63
N ASN A 150 -12.21 2.79 -19.31
CA ASN A 150 -11.76 1.40 -19.41
C ASN A 150 -10.69 1.30 -20.50
N VAL A 151 -9.43 1.42 -20.08
CA VAL A 151 -8.28 1.25 -20.96
C VAL A 151 -8.25 -0.22 -21.40
N PRO A 152 -8.35 -0.51 -22.71
CA PRO A 152 -8.39 -1.89 -23.19
C PRO A 152 -7.07 -2.60 -22.86
N TRP A 153 -7.16 -3.88 -22.49
CA TRP A 153 -5.98 -4.73 -22.39
C TRP A 153 -5.41 -4.97 -23.78
N GLU A 154 -4.10 -5.10 -23.89
CA GLU A 154 -3.46 -5.57 -25.10
C GLU A 154 -3.40 -7.11 -25.11
N VAL A 155 -2.90 -7.70 -26.19
CA VAL A 155 -2.69 -9.15 -26.29
C VAL A 155 -1.32 -9.44 -26.89
N GLY A 156 -0.63 -10.43 -26.33
CA GLY A 156 0.67 -10.88 -26.83
C GLY A 156 1.72 -11.03 -25.74
N LYS A 157 2.97 -11.27 -26.16
CA LYS A 157 4.09 -11.50 -25.24
C LYS A 157 4.49 -10.25 -24.45
N ALA A 158 4.30 -9.06 -25.04
CA ALA A 158 4.58 -7.79 -24.36
C ALA A 158 3.62 -7.61 -23.17
N GLU A 159 2.32 -7.79 -23.40
CA GLU A 159 1.29 -7.74 -22.35
C GLU A 159 1.54 -8.75 -21.24
N MET A 160 1.89 -10.00 -21.59
CA MET A 160 2.26 -11.00 -20.57
C MET A 160 3.43 -10.53 -19.70
N GLY A 161 4.42 -9.88 -20.31
CA GLY A 161 5.56 -9.29 -19.60
C GLY A 161 5.13 -8.18 -18.64
N SER A 162 4.23 -7.30 -19.09
CA SER A 162 3.64 -6.24 -18.27
C SER A 162 2.87 -6.79 -17.08
N VAL A 163 1.95 -7.72 -17.31
CA VAL A 163 1.13 -8.37 -16.27
C VAL A 163 2.00 -9.11 -15.26
N LEU A 164 3.02 -9.87 -15.69
CA LEU A 164 3.91 -10.58 -14.78
C LEU A 164 4.80 -9.62 -13.98
N SER A 165 5.25 -8.52 -14.58
CA SER A 165 6.08 -7.52 -13.90
C SER A 165 5.28 -6.73 -12.86
N PHE A 166 4.04 -6.34 -13.22
CA PHE A 166 3.11 -5.71 -12.30
C PHE A 166 2.72 -6.68 -11.18
N GLY A 167 2.39 -7.92 -11.53
CA GLY A 167 2.08 -8.99 -10.58
C GLY A 167 3.22 -9.29 -9.61
N ALA A 168 4.47 -9.28 -10.07
CA ALA A 168 5.64 -9.42 -9.19
C ALA A 168 5.75 -8.25 -8.19
N THR A 169 5.40 -7.04 -8.60
CA THR A 169 5.38 -5.85 -7.71
C THR A 169 4.29 -5.98 -6.66
N VAL A 170 3.07 -6.35 -7.06
CA VAL A 170 1.93 -6.59 -6.16
C VAL A 170 2.23 -7.72 -5.18
N TYR A 171 2.73 -8.85 -5.68
CA TYR A 171 3.11 -9.98 -4.84
C TYR A 171 4.24 -9.63 -3.88
N GLY A 172 5.25 -8.91 -4.34
CA GLY A 172 6.36 -8.44 -3.50
C GLY A 172 5.88 -7.58 -2.33
N PHE A 173 4.90 -6.72 -2.57
CA PHE A 173 4.28 -5.93 -1.52
C PHE A 173 3.47 -6.79 -0.54
N ALA A 174 2.59 -7.67 -1.03
CA ALA A 174 1.76 -8.51 -0.18
C ALA A 174 2.57 -9.54 0.63
N THR A 175 3.58 -10.16 0.03
CA THR A 175 4.43 -11.16 0.70
C THR A 175 5.43 -10.53 1.67
N GLY A 176 5.78 -9.25 1.51
CA GLY A 176 6.70 -8.55 2.40
C GLY A 176 6.28 -8.61 3.88
N TRP A 177 4.96 -8.60 4.12
CA TRP A 177 4.35 -8.73 5.45
C TRP A 177 4.60 -10.07 6.13
N THR A 178 4.93 -11.11 5.36
CA THR A 178 5.23 -12.45 5.90
C THR A 178 6.41 -12.42 6.85
N SER A 179 7.34 -11.49 6.64
CA SER A 179 8.52 -11.35 7.50
C SER A 179 8.24 -10.79 8.90
N TYR A 180 7.04 -10.28 9.15
CA TYR A 180 6.60 -9.79 10.47
C TYR A 180 5.31 -10.47 10.96
N ALA A 181 4.77 -11.42 10.20
CA ALA A 181 3.46 -12.03 10.45
C ALA A 181 3.33 -12.60 11.88
N ALA A 182 4.31 -13.38 12.32
CA ALA A 182 4.30 -13.96 13.66
C ALA A 182 4.47 -12.92 14.78
N ASP A 183 5.03 -11.74 14.52
CA ASP A 183 5.29 -10.73 15.56
C ASP A 183 3.98 -10.17 16.16
N TYR A 184 2.93 -10.08 15.34
CA TYR A 184 1.61 -9.65 15.78
C TYR A 184 0.82 -10.77 16.48
N THR A 185 1.03 -12.02 16.08
CA THR A 185 0.31 -13.17 16.65
C THR A 185 0.97 -13.78 17.87
N VAL A 186 2.21 -13.41 18.21
CA VAL A 186 2.90 -13.84 19.45
C VAL A 186 2.10 -13.52 20.72
N TYR A 187 1.34 -12.42 20.73
CA TYR A 187 0.54 -12.03 21.89
C TYR A 187 -0.83 -12.72 21.96
N GLN A 188 -1.19 -13.52 20.96
CA GLN A 188 -2.46 -14.26 20.97
C GLN A 188 -2.38 -15.49 21.89
N PRO A 189 -3.50 -15.88 22.53
CA PRO A 189 -3.56 -17.11 23.29
C PRO A 189 -3.24 -18.32 22.41
N SER A 190 -2.42 -19.25 22.91
CA SER A 190 -2.05 -20.48 22.20
C SER A 190 -3.23 -21.42 21.91
N ASN A 191 -4.37 -21.23 22.60
CA ASN A 191 -5.60 -22.00 22.38
C ASN A 191 -6.51 -21.40 21.28
N ARG A 192 -6.07 -20.37 20.53
CA ARG A 192 -6.85 -19.83 19.41
C ARG A 192 -6.78 -20.76 18.21
N SER A 193 -7.93 -21.08 17.64
CA SER A 193 -8.02 -21.93 16.45
C SER A 193 -7.27 -21.32 15.26
N ARG A 194 -6.41 -22.15 14.65
CA ARG A 194 -5.61 -21.82 13.47
C ARG A 194 -6.46 -21.35 12.30
N PHE A 195 -7.66 -21.93 12.14
CA PHE A 195 -8.62 -21.52 11.11
C PHE A 195 -9.04 -20.06 11.29
N TRP A 196 -9.40 -19.66 12.51
CA TRP A 196 -9.81 -18.28 12.78
C TRP A 196 -8.66 -17.29 12.64
N ILE A 197 -7.43 -17.67 13.02
CA ILE A 197 -6.23 -16.84 12.79
C ILE A 197 -6.02 -16.62 11.30
N PHE A 198 -6.06 -17.69 10.51
CA PHE A 198 -5.87 -17.64 9.06
C PHE A 198 -6.92 -16.75 8.37
N PHE A 199 -8.20 -17.01 8.60
CA PHE A 199 -9.27 -16.26 7.91
C PHE A 199 -9.41 -14.82 8.39
N SER A 200 -9.16 -14.54 9.68
CA SER A 200 -9.19 -13.15 10.18
C SER A 200 -8.04 -12.33 9.56
N THR A 201 -6.85 -12.93 9.45
CA THR A 201 -5.70 -12.30 8.79
C THR A 201 -5.95 -12.12 7.30
N ALA A 202 -6.51 -13.14 6.63
CA ALA A 202 -6.82 -13.10 5.21
C ALA A 202 -7.82 -11.99 4.87
N ILE A 203 -8.94 -11.91 5.59
CA ILE A 203 -9.97 -10.89 5.36
C ILE A 203 -9.42 -9.51 5.74
N GLY A 204 -8.71 -9.40 6.86
CA GLY A 204 -8.14 -8.15 7.35
C GLY A 204 -7.09 -7.55 6.41
N LEU A 205 -6.39 -8.37 5.61
CA LEU A 205 -5.42 -7.90 4.62
C LEU A 205 -6.01 -7.80 3.21
N LEU A 206 -6.72 -8.83 2.74
CA LEU A 206 -7.23 -8.85 1.36
C LEU A 206 -8.24 -7.73 1.12
N PHE A 207 -9.16 -7.48 2.04
CA PHE A 207 -10.17 -6.45 1.85
C PHE A 207 -9.54 -5.06 1.61
N PRO A 208 -8.69 -4.52 2.51
CA PRO A 208 -8.08 -3.21 2.28
C PRO A 208 -7.08 -3.19 1.12
N LEU A 209 -6.29 -4.25 0.91
CA LEU A 209 -5.34 -4.32 -0.21
C LEU A 209 -6.07 -4.24 -1.55
N LEU A 210 -7.05 -5.12 -1.77
CA LEU A 210 -7.81 -5.16 -3.01
C LEU A 210 -8.58 -3.85 -3.21
N PHE A 211 -9.24 -3.34 -2.17
CA PHE A 211 -10.01 -2.09 -2.26
C PHE A 211 -9.14 -0.91 -2.70
N VAL A 212 -8.00 -0.70 -2.05
CA VAL A 212 -7.15 0.48 -2.28
C VAL A 212 -6.32 0.33 -3.55
N GLU A 213 -5.80 -0.86 -3.87
CA GLU A 213 -5.05 -1.11 -5.10
C GLU A 213 -5.93 -1.05 -6.35
N MET A 214 -7.11 -1.69 -6.33
CA MET A 214 -8.03 -1.62 -7.46
C MET A 214 -8.54 -0.18 -7.68
N LEU A 215 -8.76 0.58 -6.61
CA LEU A 215 -9.06 2.00 -6.70
C LEU A 215 -7.88 2.78 -7.32
N GLY A 216 -6.64 2.44 -6.98
CA GLY A 216 -5.44 3.00 -7.60
C GLY A 216 -5.36 2.75 -9.10
N VAL A 217 -5.63 1.51 -9.52
CA VAL A 217 -5.72 1.14 -10.95
C VAL A 217 -6.82 1.96 -11.63
N ALA A 218 -8.02 2.00 -11.04
CA ALA A 218 -9.18 2.72 -11.60
C ALA A 218 -8.93 4.23 -11.77
N VAL A 219 -8.35 4.88 -10.77
CA VAL A 219 -8.06 6.32 -10.82
C VAL A 219 -6.95 6.62 -11.82
N MET A 220 -5.96 5.72 -11.95
CA MET A 220 -4.89 5.90 -12.94
C MET A 220 -5.41 5.80 -14.38
N THR A 221 -6.46 5.02 -14.65
CA THR A 221 -6.99 4.95 -16.03
C THR A 221 -7.56 6.27 -16.53
N ALA A 222 -8.03 7.13 -15.61
CA ALA A 222 -8.52 8.47 -15.93
C ALA A 222 -7.44 9.39 -16.52
N THR A 223 -6.15 9.12 -16.27
CA THR A 223 -5.07 9.89 -16.89
C THR A 223 -5.00 9.70 -18.41
N SER A 224 -5.60 8.64 -18.95
CA SER A 224 -5.60 8.36 -20.39
C SER A 224 -6.75 9.02 -21.16
N ILE A 225 -7.66 9.71 -20.45
CA ILE A 225 -8.77 10.44 -21.06
C ILE A 225 -8.23 11.59 -21.92
N ASN A 226 -8.95 11.97 -22.98
CA ASN A 226 -8.60 13.08 -23.87
C ASN A 226 -7.17 12.98 -24.45
N GLY A 227 -6.65 11.76 -24.63
CA GLY A 227 -5.30 11.55 -25.15
C GLY A 227 -4.18 11.96 -24.19
N GLY A 228 -4.45 12.04 -22.88
CA GLY A 228 -3.47 12.40 -21.86
C GLY A 228 -3.47 13.87 -21.46
N ASP A 229 -4.30 14.71 -22.09
CA ASP A 229 -4.48 16.12 -21.69
C ASP A 229 -5.67 16.27 -20.74
N ASN A 230 -5.44 15.96 -19.46
CA ASN A 230 -6.44 16.05 -18.42
C ASN A 230 -5.82 16.37 -17.06
N LYS A 231 -6.68 16.75 -16.10
CA LYS A 231 -6.27 17.11 -14.73
C LYS A 231 -5.57 15.98 -13.98
N TYR A 232 -5.91 14.72 -14.28
CA TYR A 232 -5.30 13.55 -13.61
C TYR A 232 -3.87 13.34 -14.06
N ALA A 233 -3.60 13.43 -15.37
CA ALA A 233 -2.27 13.35 -15.95
C ALA A 233 -1.39 14.53 -15.51
N ALA A 234 -1.94 15.75 -15.52
CA ALA A 234 -1.23 16.94 -15.04
C ALA A 234 -0.91 16.85 -13.54
N GLY A 235 -1.86 16.41 -12.72
CA GLY A 235 -1.65 16.17 -11.29
C GLY A 235 -0.59 15.11 -11.02
N TYR A 236 -0.64 13.98 -11.75
CA TYR A 236 0.36 12.93 -11.63
C TYR A 236 1.76 13.39 -12.05
N ALA A 237 1.89 14.18 -13.12
CA ALA A 237 3.16 14.76 -13.54
C ALA A 237 3.72 15.76 -12.51
N ALA A 238 2.86 16.51 -11.82
CA ALA A 238 3.27 17.52 -10.85
C ALA A 238 3.73 16.94 -9.51
N SER A 239 3.06 15.91 -8.99
CA SER A 239 3.35 15.39 -7.63
C SER A 239 3.10 13.88 -7.48
N GLY A 240 3.15 13.11 -8.57
CA GLY A 240 2.97 11.66 -8.56
C GLY A 240 1.61 11.24 -7.99
N THR A 241 1.61 10.24 -7.12
CA THR A 241 0.40 9.71 -6.50
C THR A 241 -0.35 10.76 -5.69
N GLY A 242 0.37 11.69 -5.05
CA GLY A 242 -0.25 12.76 -4.27
C GLY A 242 -1.01 13.76 -5.13
N GLY A 243 -0.45 14.11 -6.29
CA GLY A 243 -1.12 14.99 -7.25
C GLY A 243 -2.30 14.33 -7.96
N LEU A 244 -2.24 13.01 -8.19
CA LEU A 244 -3.37 12.23 -8.71
C LEU A 244 -4.57 12.23 -7.74
N LEU A 245 -4.33 11.99 -6.45
CA LEU A 245 -5.38 12.11 -5.42
C LEU A 245 -5.88 13.56 -5.29
N GLY A 246 -4.99 14.54 -5.44
CA GLY A 246 -5.35 15.96 -5.53
C GLY A 246 -6.30 16.26 -6.69
N ALA A 247 -6.05 15.71 -7.88
CA ALA A 247 -6.91 15.90 -9.06
C ALA A 247 -8.33 15.32 -8.89
N VAL A 248 -8.48 14.25 -8.09
CA VAL A 248 -9.78 13.71 -7.70
C VAL A 248 -10.47 14.61 -6.68
N LEU A 249 -9.75 15.06 -5.65
CA LEU A 249 -10.37 15.65 -4.45
C LEU A 249 -10.43 17.19 -4.44
N PHE A 250 -9.51 17.90 -5.09
CA PHE A 250 -9.38 19.35 -4.91
C PHE A 250 -10.46 20.15 -5.63
N ASP A 251 -10.81 19.80 -6.88
CA ASP A 251 -11.87 20.52 -7.60
C ASP A 251 -13.25 20.31 -6.97
N PRO A 252 -13.68 19.08 -6.63
CA PRO A 252 -15.05 18.85 -6.15
C PRO A 252 -15.25 19.22 -4.68
N LEU A 253 -14.22 19.09 -3.84
CA LEU A 253 -14.31 19.28 -2.38
C LEU A 253 -13.54 20.50 -1.87
N GLY A 254 -12.78 21.19 -2.72
CA GLY A 254 -12.04 22.40 -2.36
C GLY A 254 -11.14 22.21 -1.13
N GLY A 255 -11.37 23.03 -0.10
CA GLY A 255 -10.62 22.99 1.15
C GLY A 255 -10.74 21.68 1.93
N PHE A 256 -11.89 20.98 1.82
CA PHE A 256 -12.07 19.68 2.46
C PHE A 256 -11.23 18.59 1.78
N GLY A 257 -11.08 18.65 0.46
CA GLY A 257 -10.19 17.74 -0.28
C GLY A 257 -8.73 17.86 0.16
N LYS A 258 -8.25 19.09 0.40
CA LYS A 258 -6.91 19.33 0.96
C LYS A 258 -6.75 18.74 2.37
N PHE A 259 -7.76 18.90 3.22
CA PHE A 259 -7.77 18.30 4.56
C PHE A 259 -7.69 16.77 4.50
N CYS A 260 -8.46 16.14 3.61
CA CYS A 260 -8.40 14.69 3.37
C CYS A 260 -6.98 14.24 2.95
N VAL A 261 -6.34 14.94 2.02
CA VAL A 261 -4.98 14.61 1.56
C VAL A 261 -3.95 14.76 2.69
N VAL A 262 -4.08 15.75 3.57
CA VAL A 262 -3.21 15.89 4.75
C VAL A 262 -3.40 14.72 5.71
N ILE A 263 -4.64 14.29 5.99
CA ILE A 263 -4.87 13.10 6.83
C ILE A 263 -4.25 11.86 6.20
N LEU A 264 -4.38 11.67 4.88
CA LEU A 264 -3.73 10.58 4.18
C LEU A 264 -2.20 10.66 4.30
N ALA A 265 -1.61 11.85 4.29
CA ALA A 265 -0.17 12.02 4.46
C ALA A 265 0.29 11.65 5.88
N LEU A 266 -0.55 11.91 6.89
CA LEU A 266 -0.30 11.53 8.28
C LEU A 266 -0.60 10.05 8.58
N SER A 267 -1.29 9.35 7.69
CA SER A 267 -1.55 7.91 7.80
C SER A 267 -0.33 7.03 7.44
N ILE A 268 0.78 7.66 7.09
CA ILE A 268 2.06 7.05 6.70
C ILE A 268 3.04 7.12 7.88
#